data_AF-A0A3A5HCN5-F1
#
_entry.id   AF-A0A3A5HCN5-F1
#
_cell.length_a   1.000
_cell.length_b   1.000
_cell.length_c   1.000
_cell.angle_alpha   90.00
_cell.angle_beta   90.00
_cell.angle_gamma   90.00
#
_symmetry.space_group_name_H-M   'P 1'
#
loop_
_entity.id
_entity.type
_entity.pdbx_description
1 polymer ?
#
loop_
_entity_poly.entity_id
_entity_poly.type
_entity_poly.pdbx_seq_one_letter_code
_entity_poly.pdbx_strand_id
1 'polypeptide(L)'
;MALLRRPVRLTVDHLVDLAQPCRSCLFWELDPVRRDRVCTADQPEEKQTWVSEVLREWGSCGQVVLDDDRPVAYVLYAPGAFVAGSSVLPTAPITPDAVQLTTVHIEPGYRGGGLGRLLVRAAARDLVDRDIVAIEAFGDSRKRLEPGHCVLPTDFLSAVGFRTQRPHPVHPRMRMELRSTLSWRDEVEQAIGALLGTLRPQKQPKTARPQVRDGRPS
;
A
#
# COMPACT_ATOMS: atom_id res chain seq x y z
N MET A 1 16.70 18.78 -2.04
CA MET A 1 15.24 18.79 -2.21
C MET A 1 14.71 17.54 -1.52
N ALA A 2 13.65 17.66 -0.73
CA ALA A 2 13.25 16.63 0.23
C ALA A 2 12.15 15.76 -0.37
N LEU A 3 12.49 14.52 -0.70
CA LEU A 3 11.53 13.48 -1.06
C LEU A 3 10.39 13.45 -0.04
N LEU A 4 9.16 13.71 -0.49
CA LEU A 4 7.95 13.54 0.32
C LEU A 4 7.75 12.05 0.54
N ARG A 5 8.27 11.54 1.66
CA ARG A 5 8.19 10.11 2.02
C ARG A 5 6.79 9.62 2.39
N ARG A 6 5.77 10.47 2.32
CA ARG A 6 4.38 10.07 2.61
C ARG A 6 3.69 9.68 1.31
N PRO A 7 3.23 8.41 1.16
CA PRO A 7 2.44 8.03 0.02
C PRO A 7 1.13 8.82 -0.04
N VAL A 8 0.72 9.19 -1.24
CA VAL A 8 -0.58 9.78 -1.58
C VAL A 8 -1.42 8.78 -2.37
N ARG A 9 -2.73 8.98 -2.42
CA ARG A 9 -3.60 8.14 -3.24
C ARG A 9 -3.30 8.33 -4.73
N LEU A 10 -3.32 7.23 -5.48
CA LEU A 10 -3.25 7.26 -6.94
C LEU A 10 -4.44 8.05 -7.51
N THR A 11 -4.17 8.81 -8.57
CA THR A 11 -5.17 9.48 -9.41
C THR A 11 -4.86 9.14 -10.87
N VAL A 12 -5.77 9.46 -11.78
CA VAL A 12 -5.51 9.30 -13.22
C VAL A 12 -4.35 10.18 -13.68
N ASP A 13 -4.21 11.40 -13.16
CA ASP A 13 -3.09 12.29 -13.50
C ASP A 13 -1.74 11.66 -13.13
N HIS A 14 -1.64 11.04 -11.94
CA HIS A 14 -0.43 10.32 -11.55
C HIS A 14 -0.10 9.18 -12.51
N LEU A 15 -1.10 8.51 -13.12
CA LEU A 15 -0.89 7.41 -14.06
C LEU A 15 -0.16 7.88 -15.32
N VAL A 16 -0.50 9.08 -15.82
CA VAL A 16 0.11 9.66 -17.03
C VAL A 16 1.61 9.87 -16.84
N ASP A 17 2.02 10.22 -15.62
CA ASP A 17 3.41 10.50 -15.26
C ASP A 17 4.20 9.27 -14.77
N LEU A 18 3.57 8.08 -14.69
CA LEU A 18 4.29 6.85 -14.35
C LEU A 18 5.29 6.47 -15.44
N ALA A 19 6.44 5.94 -15.02
CA ALA A 19 7.41 5.40 -15.95
C ALA A 19 6.91 4.14 -16.67
N GLN A 20 7.41 3.98 -17.89
CA GLN A 20 7.26 2.75 -18.64
C GLN A 20 8.10 1.62 -18.03
N PRO A 21 7.69 0.34 -18.20
CA PRO A 21 6.57 -0.14 -19.04
C PRO A 21 5.21 -0.16 -18.34
N CYS A 22 5.15 0.18 -17.05
CA CYS A 22 3.97 -0.12 -16.27
C CYS A 22 2.79 0.82 -16.51
N ARG A 23 3.04 2.01 -17.09
CA ARG A 23 1.98 2.90 -17.59
C ARG A 23 1.15 2.27 -18.72
N SER A 24 1.68 1.28 -19.43
CA SER A 24 0.97 0.58 -20.52
C SER A 24 0.81 -0.94 -20.32
N CYS A 25 1.40 -1.55 -19.30
CA CYS A 25 1.17 -2.98 -19.03
C CYS A 25 -0.30 -3.23 -18.67
N LEU A 26 -1.01 -3.99 -19.51
CA LEU A 26 -2.40 -4.45 -19.32
C LEU A 26 -2.50 -5.89 -18.80
N PHE A 27 -1.41 -6.43 -18.25
CA PHE A 27 -1.33 -7.84 -17.85
C PHE A 27 -2.41 -8.22 -16.83
N TRP A 28 -2.76 -7.31 -15.94
CA TRP A 28 -3.73 -7.53 -14.87
C TRP A 28 -5.14 -7.09 -15.26
N GLU A 29 -5.22 -6.05 -16.06
CA GLU A 29 -6.45 -5.32 -16.40
C GLU A 29 -7.34 -6.11 -17.34
N LEU A 30 -6.73 -6.78 -18.34
CA LEU A 30 -7.46 -7.51 -19.38
C LEU A 30 -7.13 -8.99 -19.34
N ASP A 31 -8.12 -9.82 -19.68
CA ASP A 31 -7.86 -11.21 -20.02
C ASP A 31 -6.95 -11.30 -21.26
N PRO A 32 -6.22 -12.42 -21.47
CA PRO A 32 -5.25 -12.52 -22.56
C PRO A 32 -5.85 -12.31 -23.94
N VAL A 33 -7.08 -12.78 -24.18
CA VAL A 33 -7.71 -12.69 -25.51
C VAL A 33 -8.03 -11.25 -25.85
N ARG A 34 -8.55 -10.48 -24.89
CA ARG A 34 -8.78 -9.04 -25.08
C ARG A 34 -7.46 -8.29 -25.18
N ARG A 35 -6.50 -8.59 -24.30
CA ARG A 35 -5.19 -7.94 -24.28
C ARG A 35 -4.44 -8.07 -25.60
N ASP A 36 -4.46 -9.25 -26.21
CA ASP A 36 -3.76 -9.52 -27.49
C ASP A 36 -4.40 -8.77 -28.68
N ARG A 37 -5.60 -8.22 -28.50
CA ARG A 37 -6.28 -7.40 -29.53
C ARG A 37 -6.01 -5.89 -29.39
N VAL A 38 -5.44 -5.45 -28.27
CA VAL A 38 -5.13 -4.03 -28.04
C VAL A 38 -3.81 -3.70 -28.71
N CYS A 39 -3.82 -2.74 -29.63
CA CYS A 39 -2.59 -2.30 -30.27
C CYS A 39 -1.69 -1.56 -29.26
N THR A 40 -0.37 -1.62 -29.43
CA THR A 40 0.57 -1.02 -28.46
C THR A 40 0.35 0.48 -28.24
N ALA A 41 -0.15 1.21 -29.25
CA ALA A 41 -0.43 2.63 -29.15
C ALA A 41 -1.61 2.94 -28.21
N ASP A 42 -2.59 2.04 -28.10
CA ASP A 42 -3.82 2.23 -27.31
C ASP A 42 -3.68 1.72 -25.87
N GLN A 43 -2.63 0.93 -25.57
CA GLN A 43 -2.43 0.34 -24.25
C GLN A 43 -2.40 1.36 -23.08
N PRO A 44 -1.78 2.55 -23.19
CA PRO A 44 -1.84 3.56 -22.14
C PRO A 44 -3.27 4.06 -21.87
N GLU A 45 -4.10 4.19 -22.89
CA GLU A 45 -5.49 4.65 -22.77
C GLU A 45 -6.38 3.58 -22.14
N GLU A 46 -6.19 2.31 -22.53
CA GLU A 46 -6.85 1.17 -21.88
C GLU A 46 -6.50 1.09 -20.38
N LYS A 47 -5.23 1.35 -20.02
CA LYS A 47 -4.79 1.38 -18.61
C LYS A 47 -5.48 2.52 -17.84
N GLN A 48 -5.59 3.70 -18.46
CA GLN A 48 -6.29 4.84 -17.87
C GLN A 48 -7.80 4.58 -17.71
N THR A 49 -8.41 3.94 -18.70
CA THR A 49 -9.81 3.51 -18.65
C THR A 49 -10.03 2.57 -17.47
N TRP A 50 -9.17 1.56 -17.32
CA TRP A 50 -9.24 0.65 -16.18
C TRP A 50 -9.09 1.37 -14.83
N VAL A 51 -8.08 2.24 -14.66
CA VAL A 51 -7.91 3.00 -13.41
C VAL A 51 -9.15 3.86 -13.12
N SER A 52 -9.67 4.53 -14.14
CA SER A 52 -10.86 5.38 -14.03
C SER A 52 -12.10 4.59 -13.61
N GLU A 53 -12.27 3.40 -14.18
CA GLU A 53 -13.35 2.48 -13.82
C GLU A 53 -13.25 2.05 -12.35
N VAL A 54 -12.08 1.57 -11.89
CA VAL A 54 -11.90 1.13 -10.51
C VAL A 54 -12.10 2.30 -9.53
N LEU A 55 -11.54 3.47 -9.82
CA LEU A 55 -11.70 4.67 -8.98
C LEU A 55 -13.17 5.06 -8.83
N ARG A 56 -13.96 4.93 -9.90
CA ARG A 56 -15.38 5.29 -9.92
C ARG A 56 -16.26 4.24 -9.22
N GLU A 57 -16.00 2.95 -9.44
CA GLU A 57 -16.86 1.86 -8.97
C GLU A 57 -16.49 1.37 -7.56
N TRP A 58 -15.21 1.45 -7.19
CA TRP A 58 -14.70 0.88 -5.94
C TRP A 58 -13.91 1.89 -5.08
N GLY A 59 -13.40 2.95 -5.68
CA GLY A 59 -12.60 3.98 -5.01
C GLY A 59 -11.09 3.74 -5.16
N SER A 60 -10.31 4.27 -4.22
CA SER A 60 -8.84 4.27 -4.31
C SER A 60 -8.27 2.88 -4.59
N CYS A 61 -7.45 2.79 -5.65
CA CYS A 61 -6.86 1.54 -6.16
C CYS A 61 -5.34 1.54 -6.14
N GLY A 62 -4.73 2.48 -5.41
CA GLY A 62 -3.28 2.56 -5.35
C GLY A 62 -2.73 3.69 -4.48
N GLN A 63 -1.44 3.58 -4.17
CA GLN A 63 -0.67 4.60 -3.46
C GLN A 63 0.56 4.97 -4.29
N VAL A 64 0.98 6.23 -4.22
CA VAL A 64 2.09 6.79 -5.00
C VAL A 64 3.01 7.56 -4.07
N VAL A 65 4.32 7.44 -4.27
CA VAL A 65 5.34 8.31 -3.67
C VAL A 65 5.82 9.27 -4.75
N LEU A 66 5.87 10.55 -4.42
CA LEU A 66 6.27 11.63 -5.30
C LEU A 66 7.65 12.17 -4.90
N ASP A 67 8.48 12.51 -5.88
CA ASP A 67 9.65 13.37 -5.74
C ASP A 67 9.49 14.57 -6.66
N ASP A 68 9.46 15.79 -6.10
CA ASP A 68 9.15 17.03 -6.84
C ASP A 68 7.94 16.88 -7.78
N ASP A 69 6.81 16.43 -7.22
CA ASP A 69 5.53 16.14 -7.90
C ASP A 69 5.56 15.01 -8.95
N ARG A 70 6.72 14.41 -9.20
CA ARG A 70 6.85 13.27 -10.11
C ARG A 70 6.67 11.94 -9.37
N PRO A 71 5.84 11.01 -9.88
CA PRO A 71 5.76 9.65 -9.36
C PRO A 71 7.10 8.90 -9.48
N VAL A 72 7.59 8.38 -8.35
CA VAL A 72 8.86 7.62 -8.29
C VAL A 72 8.68 6.19 -7.78
N ALA A 73 7.57 5.92 -7.11
CA ALA A 73 7.18 4.57 -6.72
C ALA A 73 5.67 4.51 -6.52
N TYR A 74 5.05 3.36 -6.79
CA TYR A 74 3.63 3.19 -6.59
C TYR A 74 3.24 1.72 -6.38
N VAL A 75 2.03 1.53 -5.86
CA VAL A 75 1.37 0.24 -5.69
C VAL A 75 -0.03 0.32 -6.26
N LEU A 76 -0.47 -0.72 -6.96
CA LEU A 76 -1.84 -0.89 -7.45
C LEU A 76 -2.48 -2.12 -6.84
N TYR A 77 -3.76 -2.01 -6.50
CA TYR A 77 -4.59 -3.08 -5.98
C TYR A 77 -6.06 -2.87 -6.36
N ALA A 78 -6.78 -3.96 -6.56
CA ALA A 78 -8.21 -3.92 -6.89
C ALA A 78 -8.91 -5.22 -6.47
N PRO A 79 -10.25 -5.22 -6.30
CA PRO A 79 -11.04 -6.43 -6.19
C PRO A 79 -10.82 -7.35 -7.39
N GLY A 80 -10.90 -8.68 -7.17
CA GLY A 80 -10.65 -9.67 -8.22
C GLY A 80 -11.52 -9.49 -9.48
N ALA A 81 -12.72 -8.92 -9.33
CA ALA A 81 -13.63 -8.63 -10.45
C ALA A 81 -13.06 -7.63 -11.46
N PHE A 82 -12.14 -6.74 -11.05
CA PHE A 82 -11.48 -5.78 -11.93
C PHE A 82 -10.16 -6.32 -12.51
N VAL A 83 -9.73 -7.52 -12.13
CA VAL A 83 -8.40 -8.04 -12.46
C VAL A 83 -8.54 -9.28 -13.36
N ALA A 84 -9.15 -9.09 -14.53
CA ALA A 84 -9.46 -10.17 -15.48
C ALA A 84 -8.22 -10.95 -15.94
N GLY A 85 -7.06 -10.29 -15.97
CA GLY A 85 -5.78 -10.91 -16.32
C GLY A 85 -5.33 -11.98 -15.33
N SER A 86 -5.87 -12.01 -14.11
CA SER A 86 -5.59 -13.07 -13.14
C SER A 86 -6.07 -14.47 -13.58
N SER A 87 -6.99 -14.55 -14.54
CA SER A 87 -7.60 -15.79 -15.02
C SER A 87 -6.62 -16.83 -15.57
N VAL A 88 -5.43 -16.42 -16.03
CA VAL A 88 -4.39 -17.34 -16.51
C VAL A 88 -3.45 -17.87 -15.44
N LEU A 89 -3.57 -17.39 -14.21
CA LEU A 89 -2.68 -17.80 -13.13
C LEU A 89 -3.17 -19.13 -12.55
N PRO A 90 -2.27 -20.10 -12.30
CA PRO A 90 -2.64 -21.48 -11.93
C PRO A 90 -3.31 -21.59 -10.55
N THR A 91 -3.18 -20.55 -9.73
CA THR A 91 -3.73 -20.50 -8.37
C THR A 91 -4.87 -19.48 -8.24
N ALA A 92 -5.40 -18.98 -9.36
CA ALA A 92 -6.57 -18.10 -9.41
C ALA A 92 -7.88 -18.87 -9.19
N PRO A 93 -9.00 -18.19 -8.84
CA PRO A 93 -9.10 -16.77 -8.50
C PRO A 93 -8.61 -16.48 -7.06
N ILE A 94 -8.43 -15.21 -6.71
CA ILE A 94 -8.25 -14.81 -5.31
C ILE A 94 -9.47 -15.21 -4.45
N THR A 95 -9.33 -15.24 -3.13
CA THR A 95 -10.49 -15.46 -2.24
C THR A 95 -11.45 -14.25 -2.26
N PRO A 96 -12.77 -14.47 -2.07
CA PRO A 96 -13.76 -13.38 -2.15
C PRO A 96 -13.62 -12.27 -1.10
N ASP A 97 -12.96 -12.55 0.02
CA ASP A 97 -12.71 -11.61 1.12
C ASP A 97 -11.44 -10.77 0.95
N ALA A 98 -10.70 -10.99 -0.14
CA ALA A 98 -9.43 -10.33 -0.41
C ALA A 98 -9.51 -9.39 -1.60
N VAL A 99 -8.62 -8.39 -1.59
CA VAL A 99 -8.26 -7.62 -2.79
C VAL A 99 -6.97 -8.16 -3.40
N GLN A 100 -6.80 -8.03 -4.70
CA GLN A 100 -5.57 -8.42 -5.37
C GLN A 100 -4.56 -7.27 -5.40
N LEU A 101 -3.35 -7.49 -4.90
CA LEU A 101 -2.17 -6.69 -5.17
C LEU A 101 -1.66 -7.02 -6.57
N THR A 102 -1.71 -6.05 -7.48
CA THR A 102 -1.33 -6.27 -8.89
C THR A 102 0.09 -5.81 -9.17
N THR A 103 0.43 -4.61 -8.73
CA THR A 103 1.71 -3.98 -9.07
C THR A 103 2.34 -3.33 -7.84
N VAL A 104 3.65 -3.52 -7.68
CA VAL A 104 4.50 -2.67 -6.87
C VAL A 104 5.69 -2.29 -7.73
N HIS A 105 5.87 -1.01 -7.98
CA HIS A 105 6.95 -0.51 -8.82
C HIS A 105 7.73 0.59 -8.10
N ILE A 106 9.04 0.56 -8.25
CA ILE A 106 9.97 1.55 -7.72
C ILE A 106 10.96 1.84 -8.85
N GLU A 107 11.06 3.12 -9.20
CA GLU A 107 12.03 3.62 -10.16
C GLU A 107 13.45 3.18 -9.76
N PRO A 108 14.32 2.76 -10.70
CA PRO A 108 15.62 2.17 -10.37
C PRO A 108 16.47 2.99 -9.40
N GLY A 109 16.47 4.33 -9.53
CA GLY A 109 17.22 5.24 -8.64
C GLY A 109 16.71 5.33 -7.20
N TYR A 110 15.50 4.83 -6.93
CA TYR A 110 14.85 4.88 -5.61
C TYR A 110 14.76 3.50 -4.94
N ARG A 111 15.33 2.46 -5.56
CA ARG A 111 15.36 1.10 -5.01
C ARG A 111 16.32 1.02 -3.82
N GLY A 112 16.13 0.01 -2.97
CA GLY A 112 16.93 -0.19 -1.74
C GLY A 112 16.56 0.72 -0.56
N GLY A 113 15.80 1.81 -0.79
CA GLY A 113 15.36 2.74 0.26
C GLY A 113 14.14 2.30 1.10
N GLY A 114 13.61 1.10 0.86
CA GLY A 114 12.44 0.58 1.60
C GLY A 114 11.08 1.09 1.12
N LEU A 115 11.00 1.79 -0.02
CA LEU A 115 9.74 2.32 -0.57
C LEU A 115 8.70 1.24 -0.87
N GLY A 116 9.11 0.05 -1.32
CA GLY A 116 8.16 -1.06 -1.55
C GLY A 116 7.44 -1.48 -0.28
N ARG A 117 8.17 -1.57 0.84
CA ARG A 117 7.59 -1.87 2.16
C ARG A 117 6.69 -0.74 2.65
N LEU A 118 7.08 0.52 2.41
CA LEU A 118 6.28 1.69 2.74
C LEU A 118 4.93 1.68 1.99
N LEU A 119 4.96 1.43 0.67
CA LEU A 119 3.78 1.38 -0.18
C LEU A 119 2.82 0.25 0.20
N VAL A 120 3.33 -0.96 0.42
CA VAL A 120 2.50 -2.10 0.85
C VAL A 120 1.84 -1.83 2.21
N ARG A 121 2.54 -1.16 3.14
CA ARG A 121 1.95 -0.74 4.42
C ARG A 121 0.88 0.34 4.25
N ALA A 122 1.10 1.31 3.36
CA ALA A 122 0.12 2.33 3.07
C ALA A 122 -1.16 1.72 2.46
N ALA A 123 -1.01 0.78 1.53
CA ALA A 123 -2.14 0.01 0.98
C ALA A 123 -2.85 -0.79 2.09
N ALA A 124 -2.11 -1.52 2.94
CA ALA A 124 -2.69 -2.28 4.04
C ALA A 124 -3.51 -1.40 5.00
N ARG A 125 -3.02 -0.19 5.33
CA ARG A 125 -3.76 0.77 6.17
C ARG A 125 -5.03 1.26 5.49
N ASP A 126 -4.96 1.71 4.23
CA ASP A 126 -6.14 2.13 3.46
C ASP A 126 -7.21 1.03 3.40
N LEU A 127 -6.78 -0.22 3.26
CA LEU A 127 -7.67 -1.37 3.17
C LEU A 127 -8.27 -1.80 4.51
N VAL A 128 -7.54 -1.63 5.63
CA VAL A 128 -8.12 -1.78 6.98
C VAL A 128 -9.19 -0.73 7.24
N ASP A 129 -8.93 0.53 6.87
CA ASP A 129 -9.91 1.62 7.02
C ASP A 129 -11.19 1.38 6.19
N ARG A 130 -11.15 0.42 5.26
CA ARG A 130 -12.24 0.00 4.37
C ARG A 130 -12.80 -1.38 4.70
N ASP A 131 -12.49 -1.91 5.88
CA ASP A 131 -12.95 -3.22 6.39
C ASP A 131 -12.57 -4.43 5.52
N ILE A 132 -11.54 -4.32 4.68
CA ILE A 132 -11.04 -5.44 3.86
C ILE A 132 -10.29 -6.43 4.76
N VAL A 133 -10.52 -7.73 4.55
CA VAL A 133 -9.96 -8.78 5.41
C VAL A 133 -8.50 -9.06 5.06
N ALA A 134 -8.19 -9.12 3.76
CA ALA A 134 -6.86 -9.51 3.31
C ALA A 134 -6.46 -8.90 1.96
N ILE A 135 -5.16 -8.96 1.71
CA ILE A 135 -4.57 -8.73 0.39
C ILE A 135 -4.03 -10.07 -0.12
N GLU A 136 -4.38 -10.45 -1.34
CA GLU A 136 -3.77 -11.57 -2.04
C GLU A 136 -2.91 -11.10 -3.22
N ALA A 137 -1.85 -11.83 -3.54
CA ALA A 137 -0.96 -11.57 -4.65
C ALA A 137 -0.55 -12.88 -5.31
N PHE A 138 -0.34 -12.86 -6.62
CA PHE A 138 0.31 -13.97 -7.32
C PHE A 138 1.82 -13.69 -7.35
N GLY A 139 2.60 -14.63 -6.84
CA GLY A 139 4.06 -14.51 -6.81
C GLY A 139 4.73 -15.04 -8.07
N ASP A 140 6.00 -14.69 -8.27
CA ASP A 140 6.91 -15.38 -9.17
C ASP A 140 8.11 -15.93 -8.37
N SER A 141 8.24 -17.25 -8.35
CA SER A 141 9.36 -17.97 -7.71
C SER A 141 10.57 -18.12 -8.63
N ARG A 142 10.45 -17.81 -9.91
CA ARG A 142 11.59 -17.74 -10.82
C ARG A 142 12.35 -16.48 -10.41
N LYS A 143 13.57 -16.61 -9.90
CA LYS A 143 14.43 -15.48 -9.47
C LYS A 143 14.92 -14.59 -10.62
N ARG A 144 14.11 -14.43 -11.67
CA ARG A 144 14.38 -13.61 -12.85
C ARG A 144 13.32 -12.53 -12.90
N LEU A 145 13.71 -11.33 -12.51
CA LEU A 145 12.98 -10.11 -12.88
C LEU A 145 13.27 -9.86 -14.36
N GLU A 146 12.65 -10.65 -15.25
CA GLU A 146 12.74 -10.35 -16.67
C GLU A 146 12.00 -9.01 -16.94
N PRO A 147 12.58 -8.10 -17.72
CA PRO A 147 11.92 -6.85 -18.09
C PRO A 147 10.53 -7.13 -18.67
N GLY A 148 9.48 -6.50 -18.13
CA GLY A 148 8.10 -6.70 -18.56
C GLY A 148 7.30 -7.75 -17.76
N HIS A 149 7.88 -8.40 -16.74
CA HIS A 149 7.11 -9.23 -15.82
C HIS A 149 6.29 -8.35 -14.85
N CYS A 150 4.96 -8.41 -14.98
CA CYS A 150 4.02 -7.69 -14.12
C CYS A 150 3.66 -8.49 -12.83
N VAL A 151 4.33 -9.64 -12.58
CA VAL A 151 4.14 -10.52 -11.41
C VAL A 151 5.25 -10.27 -10.36
N LEU A 152 4.88 -10.18 -9.09
CA LEU A 152 5.78 -9.80 -8.01
C LEU A 152 6.66 -10.98 -7.53
N PRO A 153 7.95 -10.77 -7.22
CA PRO A 153 8.80 -11.82 -6.65
C PRO A 153 8.28 -12.32 -5.29
N THR A 154 8.33 -13.63 -5.08
CA THR A 154 7.84 -14.26 -3.82
C THR A 154 8.68 -13.88 -2.60
N ASP A 155 9.97 -13.61 -2.76
CA ASP A 155 10.86 -13.13 -1.71
C ASP A 155 10.49 -11.71 -1.26
N PHE A 156 10.18 -10.81 -2.21
CA PHE A 156 9.65 -9.49 -1.91
C PHE A 156 8.32 -9.58 -1.15
N LEU A 157 7.36 -10.36 -1.66
CA LEU A 157 6.06 -10.56 -1.02
C LEU A 157 6.21 -11.10 0.41
N SER A 158 7.08 -12.11 0.60
CA SER A 158 7.39 -12.65 1.92
C SER A 158 7.98 -11.59 2.85
N ALA A 159 8.93 -10.79 2.36
CA ALA A 159 9.62 -9.76 3.15
C ALA A 159 8.69 -8.63 3.61
N VAL A 160 7.60 -8.37 2.87
CA VAL A 160 6.59 -7.36 3.25
C VAL A 160 5.40 -7.93 4.03
N GLY A 161 5.38 -9.24 4.32
CA GLY A 161 4.45 -9.87 5.26
C GLY A 161 3.42 -10.81 4.65
N PHE A 162 3.50 -11.12 3.34
CA PHE A 162 2.66 -12.14 2.74
C PHE A 162 3.14 -13.55 3.12
N ARG A 163 2.20 -14.49 3.20
CA ARG A 163 2.45 -15.92 3.37
C ARG A 163 1.82 -16.70 2.23
N THR A 164 2.32 -17.89 1.92
CA THR A 164 1.72 -18.74 0.90
C THR A 164 0.32 -19.20 1.32
N GLN A 165 -0.70 -18.88 0.53
CA GLN A 165 -2.08 -19.33 0.69
C GLN A 165 -2.38 -20.57 -0.17
N ARG A 166 -1.90 -20.56 -1.42
CA ARG A 166 -1.97 -21.71 -2.33
C ARG A 166 -0.59 -21.97 -2.95
N PRO A 167 0.02 -23.13 -2.69
CA PRO A 167 1.34 -23.45 -3.23
C PRO A 167 1.27 -23.70 -4.73
N HIS A 168 2.30 -23.25 -5.45
CA HIS A 168 2.59 -23.64 -6.83
C HIS A 168 4.08 -23.40 -7.08
N PRO A 169 4.80 -24.24 -7.85
CA PRO A 169 6.25 -24.14 -7.99
C PRO A 169 6.74 -22.80 -8.54
N VAL A 170 5.91 -22.18 -9.39
CA VAL A 170 6.24 -20.95 -10.12
C VAL A 170 5.40 -19.75 -9.67
N HIS A 171 4.07 -19.86 -9.80
CA HIS A 171 3.11 -18.82 -9.41
C HIS A 171 2.25 -19.17 -8.18
N PRO A 172 2.82 -19.22 -6.95
CA PRO A 172 2.03 -19.43 -5.75
C PRO A 172 1.11 -18.22 -5.50
N ARG A 173 -0.07 -18.46 -4.94
CA ARG A 173 -0.91 -17.39 -4.40
C ARG A 173 -0.51 -17.12 -2.97
N MET A 174 -0.19 -15.88 -2.68
CA MET A 174 0.25 -15.41 -1.38
C MET A 174 -0.80 -14.46 -0.78
N ARG A 175 -0.89 -14.42 0.54
CA ARG A 175 -1.92 -13.68 1.29
C ARG A 175 -1.33 -12.96 2.49
N MET A 176 -1.79 -11.75 2.73
CA MET A 176 -1.55 -10.95 3.93
C MET A 176 -2.90 -10.71 4.61
N GLU A 177 -3.04 -11.19 5.84
CA GLU A 177 -4.20 -10.88 6.69
C GLU A 177 -4.06 -9.48 7.27
N LEU A 178 -5.05 -8.61 7.07
CA LEU A 178 -4.97 -7.21 7.48
C LEU A 178 -5.31 -7.03 8.96
N ARG A 179 -6.32 -7.75 9.47
CA ARG A 179 -6.79 -7.63 10.87
C ARG A 179 -5.78 -8.11 11.90
N SER A 180 -4.92 -9.08 11.58
CA SER A 180 -3.89 -9.59 12.51
C SER A 180 -2.57 -8.82 12.43
N THR A 181 -2.35 -8.05 11.36
CA THR A 181 -1.08 -7.34 11.12
C THR A 181 -1.05 -5.94 11.74
N LEU A 182 -2.21 -5.29 11.88
CA LEU A 182 -2.32 -3.93 12.40
C LEU A 182 -2.83 -3.84 13.85
N SER A 183 -3.69 -4.77 14.30
CA SER A 183 -4.27 -4.68 15.66
C SER A 183 -3.21 -4.61 16.76
N TRP A 184 -2.19 -5.48 16.72
CA TRP A 184 -1.15 -5.49 17.77
C TRP A 184 -0.23 -4.27 17.74
N ARG A 185 0.10 -3.73 16.56
CA ARG A 185 1.05 -2.60 16.46
C ARG A 185 0.39 -1.26 16.75
N ASP A 186 -0.82 -1.04 16.24
CA ASP A 186 -1.53 0.21 16.47
C ASP A 186 -2.05 0.26 17.94
N GLU A 187 -2.45 -0.86 18.56
CA GLU A 187 -2.75 -0.90 20.00
C GLU A 187 -1.53 -0.59 20.87
N VAL A 188 -0.34 -1.11 20.52
CA VAL A 188 0.91 -0.82 21.25
C VAL A 188 1.38 0.62 21.04
N GLU A 189 1.30 1.16 19.83
CA GLU A 189 1.65 2.57 19.55
C GLU A 189 0.67 3.53 20.24
N GLN A 190 -0.63 3.21 20.27
CA GLN A 190 -1.62 3.97 21.03
C GLN A 190 -1.40 3.88 22.55
N ALA A 191 -1.06 2.71 23.08
CA ALA A 191 -0.76 2.52 24.50
C ALA A 191 0.53 3.25 24.93
N ILE A 192 1.57 3.24 24.10
CA ILE A 192 2.81 4.01 24.33
C ILE A 192 2.53 5.52 24.23
N GLY A 193 1.74 5.96 23.24
CA GLY A 193 1.32 7.36 23.11
C GLY A 193 0.52 7.85 24.33
N ALA A 194 -0.36 7.02 24.88
CA ALA A 194 -1.14 7.31 26.09
C ALA A 194 -0.27 7.38 27.35
N LEU A 195 0.72 6.49 27.50
CA LEU A 195 1.69 6.52 28.61
C LEU A 195 2.64 7.72 28.56
N LEU A 196 2.99 8.21 27.37
CA LEU A 196 3.81 9.42 27.21
C LEU A 196 2.99 10.72 27.40
N GLY A 197 1.68 10.70 27.12
CA GLY A 197 0.77 11.83 27.34
C GLY A 197 0.45 12.12 28.81
N THR A 198 0.66 11.17 29.72
CA THR A 198 0.39 11.31 31.16
C THR A 198 1.55 11.90 31.97
N LEU A 199 2.72 12.13 31.35
CA LEU A 199 3.84 12.83 31.98
C LEU A 199 3.86 14.33 31.61
N ARG A 200 2.75 15.04 31.87
CA ARG A 200 2.82 16.49 32.11
C ARG A 200 2.96 16.70 33.62
N PRO A 201 4.12 17.14 34.13
CA PRO A 201 4.23 17.52 35.52
C PRO A 201 3.22 18.63 35.79
N GLN A 202 2.20 18.36 36.61
CA GLN A 202 1.35 19.44 37.11
C GLN A 202 2.24 20.42 37.88
N LYS A 203 2.28 21.65 37.40
CA LYS A 203 2.93 22.76 38.10
C LYS A 203 2.15 22.96 39.41
N GLN A 204 2.73 22.52 40.53
CA GLN A 204 2.16 22.76 41.86
C GLN A 204 1.87 24.26 42.01
N PRO A 205 0.65 24.65 42.42
CA PRO A 205 0.37 26.04 42.74
C PRO A 205 1.24 26.44 43.95
N LYS A 206 2.01 27.53 43.81
CA LYS A 206 2.73 28.13 44.93
C LYS A 206 1.71 28.58 45.97
N THR A 207 1.65 27.88 47.09
CA THR A 207 0.93 28.30 48.30
C THR A 207 1.55 29.61 48.80
N ALA A 208 0.77 30.69 48.79
CA ALA A 208 1.16 31.94 49.43
C ALA A 208 1.21 31.75 50.95
N ARG A 209 2.31 32.19 51.56
CA ARG A 209 2.58 32.08 53.00
C ARG A 209 1.58 32.97 53.78
N PRO A 210 1.01 32.53 54.90
CA PRO A 210 0.15 33.37 55.72
C PRO A 210 0.96 34.50 56.34
N GLN A 211 0.47 35.75 56.25
CA GLN A 211 1.04 36.86 56.98
C GLN A 211 0.71 36.71 58.47
N VAL A 212 1.76 36.69 59.30
CA VAL A 212 1.64 36.75 60.76
C VAL A 212 1.28 38.19 61.13
N ARG A 213 0.11 38.36 61.78
CA ARG A 213 -0.24 39.61 62.46
C ARG A 213 0.53 39.64 63.77
N ASP A 214 1.57 40.49 63.84
CA ASP A 214 2.15 40.89 65.11
C ASP A 214 1.18 41.83 65.83
N GLY A 215 0.49 41.28 66.82
CA GLY A 215 -0.12 42.08 67.88
C GLY A 215 0.93 42.37 68.94
N ARG A 216 1.09 43.64 69.31
CA ARG A 216 1.73 44.02 70.58
C ARG A 216 0.82 45.01 71.33
N PRO A 217 0.58 44.80 72.63
CA PRO A 217 -0.16 45.74 73.45
C PRO A 217 0.80 46.75 74.08
N SER A 218 0.38 48.02 74.13
CA SER A 218 0.53 49.00 75.23
C SER A 218 -0.10 50.31 74.77
#